data_AF-A0A7X5YHM4-F1
#
_entry.id   AF-A0A7X5YHM4-F1
#
_cell.length_a   1.000
_cell.length_b   1.000
_cell.length_c   1.000
_cell.angle_alpha   90.00
_cell.angle_beta   90.00
_cell.angle_gamma   90.00
#
_symmetry.space_group_name_H-M   'P 1'
#
loop_
_entity.id
_entity.type
_entity.pdbx_description
1 polymer ?
#
loop_
_entity_poly.entity_id
_entity_poly.type
_entity_poly.pdbx_seq_one_letter_code
_entity_poly.pdbx_strand_id
1 'polypeptide(L)'
;MTIGQNAAAAKAALLAAALLGAAGPAWAGVGAAGTYYERAFVVAADARCNLFAPQVDAALGAATAQARGAALRSGSAEADLNAAAARARARAGAVSCRDPELETVRARVAGAFAGWTRTPRMTFAGGRQPWIADRTKWAAPGWRLKQASTTGASPVAIGYGGDALAGDLTAVVSFVGRSRPNAARLVFRDEAKAPRAWLSGGGLAPAASRASVWATGVSAADPALLAEGRRGGEAWRFPASVADRLARLDPRETFLVEFHFRDGSVATARFEAGDFAAGRAFMSMGAL
;
A
#
# COMPACT_ATOMS: atom_id res chain seq x y z
N MET A 1 18.96 -50.98 -4.40
CA MET A 1 17.50 -51.15 -4.61
C MET A 1 16.79 -50.28 -3.57
N THR A 2 16.34 -49.07 -3.94
CA THR A 2 14.94 -48.69 -4.31
C THR A 2 13.97 -48.82 -3.13
N ILE A 3 13.06 -47.90 -2.75
CA ILE A 3 12.45 -46.67 -3.28
C ILE A 3 11.74 -45.99 -2.08
N GLY A 4 11.56 -44.66 -2.10
CA GLY A 4 10.61 -43.97 -1.19
C GLY A 4 10.96 -42.49 -0.98
N GLN A 5 10.91 -41.67 -2.03
CA GLN A 5 9.80 -40.77 -2.34
C GLN A 5 9.62 -39.59 -1.37
N ASN A 6 10.06 -38.45 -1.89
CA ASN A 6 9.74 -37.08 -1.51
C ASN A 6 8.27 -36.86 -1.14
N ALA A 7 8.04 -36.39 0.09
CA ALA A 7 6.84 -35.66 0.53
C ALA A 7 7.30 -34.77 1.71
N ALA A 8 7.03 -33.48 1.83
CA ALA A 8 6.19 -32.59 1.08
C ALA A 8 6.74 -31.16 1.26
N ALA A 9 7.04 -30.50 0.15
CA ALA A 9 6.98 -29.05 0.05
C ALA A 9 5.51 -28.60 0.21
N ALA A 10 5.32 -27.32 0.55
CA ALA A 10 4.05 -26.60 0.70
C ALA A 10 3.34 -26.71 2.07
N LYS A 11 3.83 -25.93 3.04
CA LYS A 11 3.00 -25.37 4.13
C LYS A 11 2.94 -23.86 3.99
N ALA A 12 2.21 -23.39 2.98
CA ALA A 12 1.86 -21.98 2.80
C ALA A 12 0.58 -21.87 1.97
N ALA A 13 -0.56 -22.24 2.55
CA ALA A 13 -1.88 -21.82 2.09
C ALA A 13 -2.93 -22.23 3.14
N LEU A 14 -3.96 -21.38 3.30
CA LEU A 14 -5.22 -21.60 4.02
C LEU A 14 -5.22 -21.32 5.53
N LEU A 15 -5.38 -20.04 5.87
CA LEU A 15 -6.21 -19.63 7.02
C LEU A 15 -7.37 -18.79 6.48
N ALA A 16 -8.36 -19.51 5.95
CA ALA A 16 -9.73 -19.05 5.80
C ALA A 16 -10.62 -20.07 6.52
N ALA A 17 -11.69 -19.58 7.16
CA ALA A 17 -12.71 -20.32 7.90
C ALA A 17 -12.42 -20.63 9.38
N ALA A 18 -12.71 -19.66 10.24
CA ALA A 18 -13.32 -19.90 11.55
C ALA A 18 -14.33 -18.77 11.87
N LEU A 19 -15.31 -18.60 10.99
CA LEU A 19 -16.55 -17.86 11.24
C LEU A 19 -17.69 -18.86 11.44
N LEU A 20 -17.70 -19.60 12.54
CA LEU A 20 -18.87 -20.36 12.99
C LEU A 20 -18.88 -20.40 14.52
N GLY A 21 -19.81 -19.66 15.12
CA GLY A 21 -20.06 -19.72 16.56
C GLY A 21 -20.77 -18.51 17.15
N ALA A 22 -21.95 -18.16 16.63
CA ALA A 22 -23.09 -17.62 17.39
C ALA A 22 -24.24 -17.34 16.41
N ALA A 23 -25.39 -17.97 16.64
CA ALA A 23 -26.62 -17.69 15.90
C ALA A 23 -27.10 -16.26 16.22
N GLY A 24 -27.05 -15.38 15.24
CA GLY A 24 -27.70 -14.07 15.20
C GLY A 24 -28.12 -13.76 13.75
N PRO A 25 -29.18 -12.97 13.50
CA PRO A 25 -29.75 -12.86 12.18
C PRO A 25 -28.78 -12.13 11.23
N ALA A 26 -28.49 -12.77 10.10
CA ALA A 26 -27.88 -12.19 8.90
C ALA A 26 -26.49 -11.52 9.08
N TRP A 27 -25.44 -12.32 9.32
CA TRP A 27 -24.08 -11.93 8.97
C TRP A 27 -23.80 -12.33 7.52
N ALA A 28 -24.30 -11.53 6.58
CA ALA A 28 -23.96 -11.66 5.16
C ALA A 28 -22.60 -11.03 4.91
N GLY A 29 -21.61 -11.84 4.50
CA GLY A 29 -20.32 -11.32 4.08
C GLY A 29 -19.23 -12.35 3.79
N VAL A 30 -19.54 -13.51 3.22
CA VAL A 30 -18.51 -14.39 2.64
C VAL A 30 -17.99 -13.73 1.35
N GLY A 31 -17.13 -12.73 1.50
CA GLY A 31 -16.59 -11.92 0.40
C GLY A 31 -15.76 -10.73 0.90
N ALA A 32 -14.89 -10.19 0.06
CA ALA A 32 -13.91 -9.17 0.44
C ALA A 32 -14.53 -7.91 1.08
N ALA A 33 -15.74 -7.52 0.67
CA ALA A 33 -16.47 -6.38 1.26
C ALA A 33 -16.92 -6.63 2.71
N GLY A 34 -17.29 -7.86 3.06
CA GLY A 34 -17.65 -8.25 4.44
C GLY A 34 -16.44 -8.18 5.36
N THR A 35 -15.31 -8.76 4.93
CA THR A 35 -14.03 -8.66 5.65
C THR A 35 -13.58 -7.21 5.84
N TYR A 36 -13.80 -6.34 4.84
CA TYR A 36 -13.49 -4.92 4.98
C TYR A 36 -14.36 -4.24 6.05
N TYR A 37 -15.67 -4.50 6.06
CA TYR A 37 -16.59 -3.97 7.07
C TYR A 37 -16.16 -4.35 8.49
N GLU A 38 -15.89 -5.64 8.73
CA GLU A 38 -15.47 -6.15 10.05
C GLU A 38 -14.21 -5.45 10.54
N ARG A 39 -13.19 -5.36 9.69
CA ARG A 39 -11.92 -4.69 10.03
C ARG A 39 -12.11 -3.19 10.27
N ALA A 40 -12.91 -2.52 9.44
CA ALA A 40 -13.24 -1.11 9.61
C ALA A 40 -13.99 -0.85 10.93
N PHE A 41 -14.84 -1.78 11.37
CA PHE A 41 -15.52 -1.68 12.67
C PHE A 41 -14.49 -1.77 13.81
N VAL A 42 -13.58 -2.74 13.77
CA VAL A 42 -12.56 -2.91 14.81
C VAL A 42 -11.64 -1.68 14.89
N VAL A 43 -11.18 -1.15 13.75
CA VAL A 43 -10.38 0.09 13.71
C VAL A 43 -11.15 1.26 14.33
N ALA A 44 -12.43 1.42 14.00
CA ALA A 44 -13.25 2.51 14.54
C ALA A 44 -13.54 2.34 16.04
N ALA A 45 -13.69 1.10 16.52
CA ALA A 45 -13.88 0.80 17.92
C ALA A 45 -12.58 1.06 18.72
N ASP A 46 -11.42 0.67 18.18
CA ASP A 46 -10.12 0.95 18.76
C ASP A 46 -9.85 2.44 18.91
N ALA A 47 -10.04 3.22 17.84
CA ALA A 47 -9.84 4.67 17.87
C ALA A 47 -10.67 5.39 18.95
N ARG A 48 -11.81 4.81 19.37
CA ARG A 48 -12.65 5.38 20.43
C ARG A 48 -12.34 4.83 21.82
N CYS A 49 -12.08 3.53 21.92
CA CYS A 49 -11.97 2.83 23.20
C CYS A 49 -10.53 2.52 23.60
N ASN A 50 -9.55 2.82 22.76
CA ASN A 50 -8.13 2.53 22.94
C ASN A 50 -7.89 1.04 23.31
N LEU A 51 -8.36 0.16 22.43
CA LEU A 51 -8.40 -1.29 22.65
C LEU A 51 -7.04 -1.95 22.46
N PHE A 52 -6.18 -1.40 21.59
CA PHE A 52 -4.94 -2.00 21.16
C PHE A 52 -3.72 -1.11 21.39
N ALA A 53 -2.55 -1.74 21.46
CA ALA A 53 -1.28 -1.03 21.44
C ALA A 53 -1.00 -0.49 20.03
N PRO A 54 -0.20 0.60 19.89
CA PRO A 54 0.01 1.28 18.59
C PRO A 54 0.48 0.37 17.45
N GLN A 55 1.33 -0.62 17.75
CA GLN A 55 1.82 -1.58 16.75
C GLN A 55 0.75 -2.54 16.24
N VAL A 56 -0.25 -2.86 17.08
CA VAL A 56 -1.39 -3.70 16.68
C VAL A 56 -2.40 -2.86 15.91
N ASP A 57 -2.64 -1.62 16.32
CA ASP A 57 -3.45 -0.65 15.56
C ASP A 57 -2.90 -0.44 14.15
N ALA A 58 -1.60 -0.17 14.01
CA ALA A 58 -0.96 -0.03 12.70
C ALA A 58 -1.09 -1.30 11.82
N ALA A 59 -0.93 -2.48 12.42
CA ALA A 59 -1.10 -3.75 11.71
C ALA A 59 -2.55 -3.97 11.25
N LEU A 60 -3.51 -3.63 12.10
CA LEU A 60 -4.94 -3.68 11.79
C LEU A 60 -5.28 -2.67 10.68
N GLY A 61 -4.74 -1.45 10.74
CA GLY A 61 -4.86 -0.45 9.69
C GLY A 61 -4.35 -0.96 8.34
N ALA A 62 -3.17 -1.59 8.33
CA ALA A 62 -2.60 -2.21 7.12
C ALA A 62 -3.50 -3.32 6.56
N ALA A 63 -3.97 -4.23 7.41
CA ALA A 63 -4.88 -5.29 7.00
C ALA A 63 -6.25 -4.74 6.54
N THR A 64 -6.75 -3.67 7.14
CA THR A 64 -7.99 -3.00 6.74
C THR A 64 -7.85 -2.37 5.35
N ALA A 65 -6.75 -1.66 5.10
CA ALA A 65 -6.44 -1.10 3.79
C ALA A 65 -6.29 -2.20 2.72
N GLN A 66 -5.62 -3.30 3.05
CA GLN A 66 -5.50 -4.46 2.16
C GLN A 66 -6.86 -5.09 1.83
N ALA A 67 -7.77 -5.20 2.81
CA ALA A 67 -9.12 -5.72 2.57
C ALA A 67 -9.93 -4.79 1.67
N ARG A 68 -9.84 -3.47 1.86
CA ARG A 68 -10.44 -2.48 0.95
C ARG A 68 -9.92 -2.66 -0.47
N GLY A 69 -8.59 -2.76 -0.60
CA GLY A 69 -7.93 -2.91 -1.89
C GLY A 69 -8.35 -4.18 -2.63
N ALA A 70 -8.40 -5.31 -1.91
CA ALA A 70 -8.88 -6.59 -2.43
C ALA A 70 -10.35 -6.50 -2.89
N ALA A 71 -11.22 -5.85 -2.12
CA ALA A 71 -12.62 -5.68 -2.50
C ALA A 71 -12.81 -4.82 -3.75
N LEU A 72 -12.04 -3.75 -3.92
CA LEU A 72 -12.06 -2.93 -5.14
C LEU A 72 -11.57 -3.72 -6.35
N ARG A 73 -10.47 -4.45 -6.21
CA ARG A 73 -9.96 -5.32 -7.30
C ARG A 73 -10.91 -6.46 -7.64
N SER A 74 -11.69 -6.97 -6.69
CA SER A 74 -12.73 -7.97 -6.94
C SER A 74 -14.02 -7.39 -7.54
N GLY A 75 -14.04 -6.11 -7.90
CA GLY A 75 -15.15 -5.47 -8.60
C GLY A 75 -16.15 -4.73 -7.70
N SER A 76 -15.93 -4.66 -6.39
CA SER A 76 -16.80 -3.87 -5.50
C SER A 76 -16.76 -2.39 -5.91
N ALA A 77 -17.90 -1.70 -5.82
CA ALA A 77 -17.95 -0.27 -6.05
C ALA A 77 -17.36 0.48 -4.85
N GLU A 78 -16.63 1.57 -5.12
CA GLU A 78 -16.06 2.41 -4.07
C GLU A 78 -17.12 3.01 -3.14
N ALA A 79 -18.26 3.41 -3.71
CA ALA A 79 -19.40 3.93 -2.94
C ALA A 79 -19.91 2.90 -1.91
N ASP A 80 -19.98 1.62 -2.27
CA ASP A 80 -20.45 0.56 -1.38
C ASP A 80 -19.49 0.33 -0.22
N LEU A 81 -18.17 0.35 -0.49
CA LEU A 81 -17.16 0.25 0.56
C LEU A 81 -17.16 1.47 1.47
N ASN A 82 -17.32 2.68 0.92
CA ASN A 82 -17.43 3.89 1.72
C ASN A 82 -18.67 3.84 2.63
N ALA A 83 -19.80 3.36 2.10
CA ALA A 83 -21.02 3.13 2.88
C ALA A 83 -20.81 2.05 3.96
N ALA A 84 -20.08 0.96 3.65
CA ALA A 84 -19.73 -0.07 4.63
C ALA A 84 -18.87 0.50 5.76
N ALA A 85 -17.85 1.30 5.45
CA ALA A 85 -17.01 1.96 6.45
C ALA A 85 -17.80 2.97 7.29
N ALA A 86 -18.76 3.70 6.70
CA ALA A 86 -19.65 4.60 7.44
C ALA A 86 -20.54 3.83 8.42
N ARG A 87 -21.15 2.72 7.99
CA ARG A 87 -21.93 1.82 8.86
C ARG A 87 -21.07 1.24 9.98
N ALA A 88 -19.85 0.82 9.68
CA ALA A 88 -18.91 0.28 10.65
C ALA A 88 -18.58 1.31 11.75
N ARG A 89 -18.31 2.56 11.36
CA ARG A 89 -18.08 3.68 12.31
C ARG A 89 -19.32 4.00 13.15
N ALA A 90 -20.49 4.05 12.54
CA ALA A 90 -21.75 4.28 13.26
C ALA A 90 -22.03 3.17 14.28
N ARG A 91 -21.84 1.90 13.89
CA ARG A 91 -21.97 0.76 14.80
C ARG A 91 -20.94 0.82 15.91
N ALA A 92 -19.67 1.11 15.60
CA ALA A 92 -18.65 1.29 16.61
C ALA A 92 -19.09 2.34 17.63
N GLY A 93 -19.53 3.53 17.18
CA GLY A 93 -20.01 4.61 18.05
C GLY A 93 -21.19 4.27 18.97
N ALA A 94 -21.99 3.25 18.62
CA ALA A 94 -23.13 2.80 19.41
C ALA A 94 -22.80 1.68 20.43
N VAL A 95 -21.73 0.90 20.21
CA VAL A 95 -21.33 -0.19 21.12
C VAL A 95 -20.64 0.39 22.35
N SER A 96 -20.88 -0.10 23.57
CA SER A 96 -20.17 0.37 24.77
C SER A 96 -18.70 -0.06 24.77
N CYS A 97 -17.78 0.78 25.26
CA CYS A 97 -16.39 0.35 25.44
C CYS A 97 -16.22 -0.75 26.51
N ARG A 98 -17.24 -0.99 27.34
CA ARG A 98 -17.29 -2.06 28.35
C ARG A 98 -18.11 -3.27 27.89
N ASP A 99 -18.45 -3.35 26.62
CA ASP A 99 -19.22 -4.45 26.06
C ASP A 99 -18.40 -5.76 26.12
N PRO A 100 -18.89 -6.84 26.75
CA PRO A 100 -18.18 -8.12 26.83
C PRO A 100 -17.87 -8.77 25.47
N GLU A 101 -18.70 -8.52 24.45
CA GLU A 101 -18.43 -9.00 23.09
C GLU A 101 -17.24 -8.25 22.47
N LEU A 102 -17.15 -6.94 22.73
CA LEU A 102 -16.02 -6.13 22.26
C LEU A 102 -14.70 -6.59 22.90
N GLU A 103 -14.74 -7.00 24.17
CA GLU A 103 -13.59 -7.59 24.85
C GLU A 103 -13.15 -8.92 24.20
N THR A 104 -14.12 -9.75 23.80
CA THR A 104 -13.84 -10.98 23.05
C THR A 104 -13.20 -10.69 21.69
N VAL A 105 -13.70 -9.69 20.96
CA VAL A 105 -13.12 -9.23 19.69
C VAL A 105 -11.69 -8.73 19.90
N ARG A 106 -11.46 -7.94 20.95
CA ARG A 106 -10.13 -7.42 21.32
C ARG A 106 -9.13 -8.55 21.53
N ALA A 107 -9.47 -9.54 22.35
CA ALA A 107 -8.57 -10.67 22.63
C ALA A 107 -8.21 -11.46 21.34
N ARG A 108 -9.20 -11.70 20.46
CA ARG A 108 -8.99 -12.41 19.19
C ARG A 108 -8.11 -11.63 18.23
N VAL A 109 -8.35 -10.33 18.07
CA VAL A 109 -7.57 -9.46 17.19
C VAL A 109 -6.12 -9.33 17.69
N ALA A 110 -5.93 -9.11 18.99
CA ALA A 110 -4.59 -9.05 19.58
C ALA A 110 -3.79 -10.34 19.33
N GLY A 111 -4.42 -11.51 19.51
CA GLY A 111 -3.80 -12.80 19.21
C GLY A 111 -3.47 -12.99 17.72
N ALA A 112 -4.41 -12.65 16.82
CA ALA A 112 -4.24 -12.81 15.38
C ALA A 112 -3.13 -11.90 14.80
N PHE A 113 -2.96 -10.70 15.35
CA PHE A 113 -1.99 -9.71 14.84
C PHE A 113 -0.64 -9.74 15.57
N ALA A 114 -0.46 -10.56 16.61
CA ALA A 114 0.84 -10.75 17.26
C ALA A 114 1.93 -11.32 16.32
N GLY A 115 1.54 -11.98 15.22
CA GLY A 115 2.48 -12.40 14.18
C GLY A 115 2.93 -11.25 13.27
N TRP A 116 2.04 -10.30 12.98
CA TRP A 116 2.33 -9.15 12.13
C TRP A 116 3.40 -8.25 12.73
N THR A 117 3.35 -8.05 14.05
CA THR A 117 4.31 -7.20 14.76
C THR A 117 5.76 -7.67 14.58
N ARG A 118 5.97 -8.98 14.36
CA ARG A 118 7.28 -9.61 14.11
C ARG A 118 7.59 -9.84 12.63
N THR A 119 6.69 -9.46 11.73
CA THR A 119 6.89 -9.67 10.29
C THR A 119 7.84 -8.61 9.73
N PRO A 120 9.02 -9.00 9.20
CA PRO A 120 10.01 -8.04 8.70
C PRO A 120 9.65 -7.47 7.35
N ARG A 121 9.07 -8.28 6.47
CA ARG A 121 8.85 -7.91 5.08
C ARG A 121 7.49 -8.39 4.63
N MET A 122 6.80 -7.57 3.85
CA MET A 122 5.48 -7.90 3.30
C MET A 122 5.35 -7.40 1.87
N THR A 123 4.62 -8.18 1.08
CA THR A 123 4.31 -7.87 -0.32
C THR A 123 2.82 -7.52 -0.42
N PHE A 124 2.55 -6.37 -1.01
CA PHE A 124 1.23 -5.78 -1.22
C PHE A 124 0.93 -5.73 -2.73
N ALA A 125 -0.32 -5.94 -3.11
CA ALA A 125 -0.69 -6.05 -4.52
C ALA A 125 -0.59 -4.69 -5.24
N GLY A 126 -0.02 -4.64 -6.44
CA GLY A 126 -0.09 -3.46 -7.33
C GLY A 126 -0.97 -3.64 -8.56
N GLY A 127 -1.20 -4.89 -8.99
CA GLY A 127 -1.79 -5.20 -10.29
C GLY A 127 -0.79 -6.03 -11.09
N ARG A 128 0.18 -5.36 -11.69
CA ARG A 128 1.33 -5.94 -12.41
C ARG A 128 2.58 -6.02 -11.56
N GLN A 129 2.87 -4.99 -10.75
CA GLN A 129 4.09 -4.95 -9.94
C GLN A 129 3.75 -4.74 -8.46
N PRO A 130 4.29 -5.56 -7.54
CA PRO A 130 3.92 -5.44 -6.15
C PRO A 130 4.57 -4.21 -5.49
N TRP A 131 3.91 -3.77 -4.42
CA TRP A 131 4.52 -2.94 -3.40
C TRP A 131 5.23 -3.84 -2.38
N ILE A 132 6.50 -3.58 -2.11
CA ILE A 132 7.31 -4.38 -1.17
C ILE A 132 7.69 -3.50 -0.01
N ALA A 133 7.23 -3.83 1.20
CA ALA A 133 7.59 -3.15 2.44
C ALA A 133 8.59 -3.98 3.25
N ASP A 134 9.61 -3.34 3.84
CA ASP A 134 10.69 -3.99 4.59
C ASP A 134 11.08 -3.20 5.85
N ARG A 135 10.58 -3.66 6.99
CA ARG A 135 10.75 -3.13 8.36
C ARG A 135 12.16 -3.20 8.92
N THR A 136 13.04 -3.96 8.27
CA THR A 136 14.46 -4.01 8.65
C THR A 136 15.28 -2.85 8.09
N LYS A 137 14.71 -2.06 7.15
CA LYS A 137 15.39 -0.96 6.46
C LYS A 137 15.12 0.42 7.08
N TRP A 138 14.83 0.47 8.38
CA TRP A 138 14.64 1.73 9.12
C TRP A 138 15.96 2.35 9.58
N ALA A 139 16.90 1.51 10.02
CA ALA A 139 18.21 1.94 10.50
C ALA A 139 19.34 1.62 9.50
N ALA A 140 19.01 1.02 8.35
CA ALA A 140 19.94 0.63 7.31
C ALA A 140 19.56 1.25 5.96
N PRO A 141 20.55 1.61 5.12
CA PRO A 141 20.29 2.04 3.74
C PRO A 141 19.46 0.99 2.99
N GLY A 142 18.48 1.46 2.20
CA GLY A 142 17.60 0.61 1.41
C GLY A 142 16.14 1.05 1.43
N TRP A 143 15.31 0.32 0.69
CA TRP A 143 13.89 0.62 0.55
C TRP A 143 13.08 0.08 1.73
N ARG A 144 12.36 0.96 2.43
CA ARG A 144 11.34 0.61 3.43
C ARG A 144 10.01 0.24 2.79
N LEU A 145 9.69 0.86 1.66
CA LEU A 145 8.59 0.49 0.78
C LEU A 145 8.97 0.88 -0.64
N LYS A 146 8.71 0.01 -1.61
CA LYS A 146 8.95 0.32 -3.02
C LYS A 146 7.99 -0.38 -3.97
N GLN A 147 7.79 0.22 -5.14
CA GLN A 147 7.34 -0.45 -6.35
C GLN A 147 8.38 -0.21 -7.45
N ALA A 148 8.65 -1.22 -8.26
CA ALA A 148 9.59 -1.14 -9.38
C ALA A 148 8.85 -1.01 -10.71
N SER A 149 9.49 -0.33 -11.66
CA SER A 149 9.04 -0.13 -13.03
C SER A 149 10.26 0.14 -13.93
N THR A 150 10.01 0.51 -15.17
CA THR A 150 11.04 0.92 -16.13
C THR A 150 10.56 2.09 -16.98
N THR A 151 11.50 2.84 -17.54
CA THR A 151 11.29 3.73 -18.69
C THR A 151 12.28 3.37 -19.78
N GLY A 152 11.78 2.76 -20.87
CA GLY A 152 12.64 2.07 -21.83
C GLY A 152 13.49 0.99 -21.12
N ALA A 153 14.80 1.01 -21.34
CA ALA A 153 15.76 0.13 -20.69
C ALA A 153 16.22 0.60 -19.29
N SER A 154 15.75 1.75 -18.81
CA SER A 154 16.18 2.33 -17.54
C SER A 154 15.29 1.86 -16.40
N PRO A 155 15.81 1.15 -15.38
CA PRO A 155 15.01 0.77 -14.22
C PRO A 155 14.67 1.99 -13.37
N VAL A 156 13.43 2.01 -12.87
CA VAL A 156 12.91 3.05 -11.99
C VAL A 156 12.25 2.39 -10.79
N ALA A 157 12.53 2.86 -9.59
CA ALA A 157 11.81 2.48 -8.39
C ALA A 157 11.23 3.73 -7.72
N ILE A 158 10.07 3.61 -7.10
CA ILE A 158 9.48 4.69 -6.29
C ILE A 158 9.06 4.16 -4.93
N GLY A 159 9.26 4.95 -3.88
CA GLY A 159 8.84 4.63 -2.53
C GLY A 159 9.61 5.41 -1.47
N TYR A 160 9.88 4.77 -0.34
CA TYR A 160 10.56 5.37 0.82
C TYR A 160 11.90 4.69 1.08
N GLY A 161 12.99 5.47 1.09
CA GLY A 161 14.31 5.03 1.56
C GLY A 161 14.43 5.07 3.09
N GLY A 162 15.39 4.34 3.64
CA GLY A 162 15.67 4.26 5.09
C GLY A 162 16.29 5.52 5.70
N ASP A 163 17.02 6.31 4.90
CA ASP A 163 17.74 7.53 5.29
C ASP A 163 17.01 8.83 4.93
N ALA A 164 16.03 8.77 4.03
CA ALA A 164 15.22 9.92 3.63
C ALA A 164 14.50 10.48 4.86
N LEU A 165 14.64 11.81 5.07
CA LEU A 165 13.89 12.60 6.05
C LEU A 165 12.48 12.02 6.14
N ALA A 166 12.12 11.55 7.33
CA ALA A 166 10.97 10.69 7.55
C ALA A 166 9.70 11.27 6.90
N GLY A 167 9.38 10.84 5.67
CA GLY A 167 8.19 11.31 4.95
C GLY A 167 8.33 11.53 3.44
N ASP A 168 9.54 11.68 2.90
CA ASP A 168 9.68 12.03 1.48
C ASP A 168 9.55 10.82 0.55
N LEU A 169 8.55 10.85 -0.32
CA LEU A 169 8.42 9.91 -1.42
C LEU A 169 9.54 10.19 -2.44
N THR A 170 10.28 9.15 -2.82
CA THR A 170 11.45 9.28 -3.70
C THR A 170 11.33 8.35 -4.90
N ALA A 171 11.60 8.87 -6.09
CA ALA A 171 11.81 8.06 -7.29
C ALA A 171 13.31 7.96 -7.60
N VAL A 172 13.83 6.74 -7.70
CA VAL A 172 15.21 6.46 -8.10
C VAL A 172 15.22 5.89 -9.50
N VAL A 173 16.07 6.45 -10.35
CA VAL A 173 16.24 6.00 -11.73
C VAL A 173 17.71 5.82 -12.06
N SER A 174 18.03 4.71 -12.73
CA SER A 174 19.36 4.46 -13.30
C SER A 174 19.31 4.57 -14.81
N PHE A 175 19.35 5.81 -15.34
CA PHE A 175 19.28 6.05 -16.79
C PHE A 175 20.40 5.34 -17.56
N VAL A 176 20.00 4.66 -18.63
CA VAL A 176 20.91 4.12 -19.64
C VAL A 176 21.27 5.22 -20.63
N GLY A 177 22.54 5.28 -21.04
CA GLY A 177 23.05 6.31 -21.95
C GLY A 177 23.59 7.55 -21.22
N ARG A 178 23.92 8.60 -22.00
CA ARG A 178 24.55 9.83 -21.51
C ARG A 178 23.56 10.93 -21.11
N SER A 179 22.39 10.99 -21.74
CA SER A 179 21.37 11.99 -21.42
C SER A 179 20.85 11.81 -20.00
N ARG A 180 20.70 12.92 -19.27
CA ARG A 180 20.13 12.95 -17.91
C ARG A 180 18.96 13.91 -17.88
N PRO A 181 17.86 13.55 -17.20
CA PRO A 181 16.76 14.47 -17.01
C PRO A 181 17.19 15.64 -16.12
N ASN A 182 16.58 16.80 -16.35
CA ASN A 182 16.78 18.00 -15.52
C ASN A 182 15.59 18.27 -14.58
N ALA A 183 14.47 17.57 -14.76
CA ALA A 183 13.33 17.65 -13.88
C ALA A 183 12.55 16.32 -13.86
N ALA A 184 11.82 16.08 -12.77
CA ALA A 184 10.89 14.97 -12.67
C ALA A 184 9.56 15.42 -12.06
N ARG A 185 8.45 14.81 -12.48
CA ARG A 185 7.14 15.05 -11.90
C ARG A 185 6.34 13.77 -11.75
N LEU A 186 5.49 13.73 -10.73
CA LEU A 186 4.43 12.75 -10.60
C LEU A 186 3.19 13.24 -11.32
N VAL A 187 2.51 12.31 -11.98
CA VAL A 187 1.25 12.57 -12.69
C VAL A 187 0.23 11.48 -12.32
N PHE A 188 -0.93 11.88 -11.84
CA PHE A 188 -1.97 10.98 -11.34
C PHE A 188 -3.35 11.64 -11.43
N ARG A 189 -4.43 10.90 -11.16
CA ARG A 189 -5.79 11.46 -11.16
C ARG A 189 -5.91 12.60 -10.15
N ASP A 190 -6.51 13.70 -10.58
CA ASP A 190 -6.94 14.77 -9.69
C ASP A 190 -8.35 14.49 -9.17
N GLU A 191 -8.48 14.07 -7.92
CA GLU A 191 -9.76 13.75 -7.27
C GLU A 191 -10.76 14.91 -7.31
N ALA A 192 -10.28 16.16 -7.30
CA ALA A 192 -11.13 17.34 -7.38
C ALA A 192 -11.78 17.51 -8.77
N LYS A 193 -11.11 17.04 -9.83
CA LYS A 193 -11.59 17.13 -11.22
C LYS A 193 -12.27 15.85 -11.70
N ALA A 194 -11.87 14.71 -11.14
CA ALA A 194 -12.46 13.41 -11.38
C ALA A 194 -12.67 12.71 -10.02
N PRO A 195 -13.83 12.93 -9.37
CA PRO A 195 -14.10 12.38 -8.04
C PRO A 195 -14.16 10.86 -8.00
N ARG A 196 -14.55 10.22 -9.10
CA ARG A 196 -14.60 8.76 -9.24
C ARG A 196 -13.27 8.22 -9.75
N ALA A 197 -12.92 7.02 -9.30
CA ALA A 197 -11.78 6.26 -9.82
C ALA A 197 -11.83 6.15 -11.35
N TRP A 198 -10.68 6.32 -12.00
CA TRP A 198 -10.55 6.16 -13.44
C TRP A 198 -10.02 4.76 -13.78
N LEU A 199 -10.92 3.85 -14.15
CA LEU A 199 -10.56 2.44 -14.37
C LEU A 199 -10.28 2.10 -15.84
N SER A 200 -10.63 2.99 -16.77
CA SER A 200 -10.42 2.80 -18.21
C SER A 200 -8.98 3.08 -18.63
N GLY A 201 -8.58 2.57 -19.80
CA GLY A 201 -7.30 2.95 -20.43
C GLY A 201 -6.05 2.62 -19.60
N GLY A 202 -6.10 1.52 -18.83
CA GLY A 202 -4.98 1.13 -17.95
C GLY A 202 -4.88 1.97 -16.68
N GLY A 203 -5.97 2.58 -16.23
CA GLY A 203 -6.06 3.21 -14.91
C GLY A 203 -5.54 4.65 -14.83
N LEU A 204 -5.12 5.24 -15.95
CA LEU A 204 -4.62 6.62 -15.98
C LEU A 204 -5.71 7.57 -16.47
N ALA A 205 -6.09 8.54 -15.65
CA ALA A 205 -7.08 9.56 -16.00
C ALA A 205 -6.71 10.33 -17.28
N PRO A 206 -7.65 10.96 -18.00
CA PRO A 206 -7.35 11.83 -19.14
C PRO A 206 -6.56 13.06 -18.69
N ALA A 207 -5.80 13.67 -19.60
CA ALA A 207 -4.92 14.79 -19.28
C ALA A 207 -5.61 15.94 -18.53
N ALA A 208 -6.84 16.30 -18.91
CA ALA A 208 -7.62 17.36 -18.27
C ALA A 208 -7.96 17.08 -16.79
N SER A 209 -7.99 15.82 -16.38
CA SER A 209 -8.34 15.36 -15.03
C SER A 209 -7.12 14.87 -14.24
N ARG A 210 -5.89 15.19 -14.69
CA ARG A 210 -4.66 14.86 -13.98
C ARG A 210 -4.21 16.00 -13.08
N ALA A 211 -3.63 15.62 -11.95
CA ALA A 211 -2.76 16.47 -11.16
C ALA A 211 -1.31 16.19 -11.53
N SER A 212 -0.47 17.21 -11.35
CA SER A 212 0.98 17.08 -11.52
C SER A 212 1.70 17.71 -10.34
N VAL A 213 2.70 17.01 -9.82
CA VAL A 213 3.53 17.46 -8.70
C VAL A 213 4.99 17.29 -9.08
N TRP A 214 5.73 18.39 -9.14
CA TRP A 214 7.16 18.38 -9.45
C TRP A 214 7.99 17.89 -8.25
N ALA A 215 9.12 17.26 -8.55
CA ALA A 215 10.12 16.93 -7.56
C ALA A 215 10.69 18.22 -6.92
N THR A 216 10.94 18.19 -5.62
CA THR A 216 11.52 19.30 -4.84
C THR A 216 13.05 19.32 -4.89
N GLY A 217 13.66 18.22 -5.31
CA GLY A 217 15.10 18.14 -5.48
C GLY A 217 15.55 16.82 -6.08
N VAL A 218 16.80 16.83 -6.55
CA VAL A 218 17.51 15.66 -7.06
C VAL A 218 18.86 15.53 -6.37
N SER A 219 19.30 14.31 -6.12
CA SER A 219 20.65 13.98 -5.68
C SER A 219 21.12 12.68 -6.32
N ALA A 220 22.40 12.34 -6.14
CA ALA A 220 22.85 10.98 -6.39
C ALA A 220 22.05 10.02 -5.50
N ALA A 221 21.62 8.89 -6.07
CA ALA A 221 20.93 7.86 -5.31
C ALA A 221 21.91 7.05 -4.47
N ASP A 222 21.54 6.75 -3.23
CA ASP A 222 22.26 5.82 -2.39
C ASP A 222 22.38 4.45 -3.08
N PRO A 223 23.57 3.80 -3.07
CA PRO A 223 23.76 2.49 -3.68
C PRO A 223 22.74 1.42 -3.26
N ALA A 224 22.25 1.47 -2.01
CA ALA A 224 21.26 0.53 -1.50
C ALA A 224 19.84 0.74 -2.07
N LEU A 225 19.58 1.89 -2.71
CA LEU A 225 18.32 2.18 -3.40
C LEU A 225 18.37 1.81 -4.89
N LEU A 226 19.55 1.53 -5.44
CA LEU A 226 19.71 1.21 -6.85
C LEU A 226 19.09 -0.14 -7.21
N ALA A 227 18.69 -0.27 -8.47
CA ALA A 227 18.32 -1.57 -9.03
C ALA A 227 19.57 -2.48 -9.11
N GLU A 228 19.34 -3.79 -9.08
CA GLU A 228 20.40 -4.78 -9.12
C GLU A 228 21.34 -4.58 -10.32
N GLY A 229 22.65 -4.70 -10.07
CA GLY A 229 23.69 -4.52 -11.09
C GLY A 229 23.91 -3.08 -11.54
N ARG A 230 23.22 -2.08 -10.98
CA ARG A 230 23.43 -0.66 -11.31
C ARG A 230 24.45 -0.04 -10.35
N ARG A 231 25.35 0.76 -10.91
CA ARG A 231 26.44 1.46 -10.17
C ARG A 231 26.13 2.92 -9.85
N GLY A 232 25.03 3.45 -10.35
CA GLY A 232 24.62 4.82 -10.12
C GLY A 232 23.18 5.09 -10.55
N GLY A 233 22.64 6.19 -10.05
CA GLY A 233 21.29 6.65 -10.33
C GLY A 233 21.01 8.00 -9.69
N GLU A 234 19.87 8.56 -10.02
CA GLU A 234 19.38 9.84 -9.51
C GLU A 234 18.18 9.59 -8.60
N ALA A 235 18.18 10.20 -7.42
CA ALA A 235 17.08 10.17 -6.46
C ALA A 235 16.31 11.49 -6.51
N TRP A 236 15.06 11.43 -6.95
CA TRP A 236 14.14 12.56 -7.10
C TRP A 236 13.15 12.56 -5.93
N ARG A 237 13.22 13.58 -5.07
CA ARG A 237 12.35 13.72 -3.89
C ARG A 237 11.08 14.47 -4.25
N PHE A 238 9.95 14.03 -3.71
CA PHE A 238 8.66 14.69 -3.87
C PHE A 238 8.10 15.13 -2.51
N PRO A 239 7.25 16.19 -2.46
CA PRO A 239 6.63 16.62 -1.22
C PRO A 239 5.85 15.47 -0.56
N ALA A 240 5.94 15.32 0.76
CA ALA A 240 5.23 14.28 1.52
C ALA A 240 3.71 14.24 1.23
N SER A 241 3.09 15.39 0.96
CA SER A 241 1.66 15.50 0.63
C SER A 241 1.26 14.70 -0.61
N VAL A 242 2.19 14.42 -1.54
CA VAL A 242 1.89 13.59 -2.71
C VAL A 242 1.58 12.15 -2.32
N ALA A 243 2.24 11.62 -1.29
CA ALA A 243 1.99 10.26 -0.85
C ALA A 243 0.59 10.09 -0.27
N ASP A 244 0.05 11.12 0.39
CA ASP A 244 -1.32 11.09 0.88
C ASP A 244 -2.32 11.12 -0.27
N ARG A 245 -2.00 11.82 -1.36
CA ARG A 245 -2.81 11.79 -2.59
C ARG A 245 -2.76 10.42 -3.26
N LEU A 246 -1.57 9.83 -3.40
CA LEU A 246 -1.43 8.49 -3.98
C LEU A 246 -2.14 7.41 -3.15
N ALA A 247 -2.14 7.53 -1.83
CA ALA A 247 -2.82 6.60 -0.93
C ALA A 247 -4.36 6.66 -1.02
N ARG A 248 -4.93 7.72 -1.61
CA ARG A 248 -6.38 7.85 -1.85
C ARG A 248 -6.84 7.37 -3.21
N LEU A 249 -5.91 7.11 -4.14
CA LEU A 249 -6.27 6.52 -5.42
C LEU A 249 -6.90 5.14 -5.21
N ASP A 250 -7.81 4.77 -6.11
CA ASP A 250 -8.30 3.40 -6.15
C ASP A 250 -7.11 2.48 -6.54
N PRO A 251 -6.95 1.30 -5.92
CA PRO A 251 -5.83 0.41 -6.16
C PRO A 251 -5.67 -0.04 -7.62
N ARG A 252 -6.72 0.10 -8.44
CA ARG A 252 -6.72 -0.24 -9.87
C ARG A 252 -6.25 0.92 -10.76
N GLU A 253 -6.04 2.09 -10.19
CA GLU A 253 -5.53 3.26 -10.91
C GLU A 253 -4.01 3.21 -11.06
N THR A 254 -3.53 3.92 -12.08
CA THR A 254 -2.11 4.10 -12.34
C THR A 254 -1.69 5.54 -12.19
N PHE A 255 -0.41 5.72 -11.88
CA PHE A 255 0.25 7.02 -11.87
C PHE A 255 1.58 6.91 -12.61
N LEU A 256 2.13 8.05 -12.99
CA LEU A 256 3.36 8.15 -13.75
C LEU A 256 4.41 8.91 -12.97
N VAL A 257 5.66 8.51 -13.14
CA VAL A 257 6.82 9.38 -12.96
C VAL A 257 7.29 9.77 -14.35
N GLU A 258 7.26 11.06 -14.65
CA GLU A 258 7.75 11.64 -15.89
C GLU A 258 9.08 12.35 -15.63
N PHE A 259 10.11 11.98 -16.39
CA PHE A 259 11.43 12.59 -16.38
C PHE A 259 11.59 13.45 -17.63
N HIS A 260 11.89 14.73 -17.44
CA HIS A 260 11.98 15.74 -18.48
C HIS A 260 13.43 16.01 -18.82
N PHE A 261 13.73 16.14 -20.11
CA PHE A 261 15.08 16.37 -20.63
C PHE A 261 15.19 17.77 -21.26
N ARG A 262 16.42 18.24 -21.42
CA ARG A 262 16.70 19.57 -22.00
C ARG A 262 16.26 19.71 -23.45
N ASP A 263 16.18 18.60 -24.19
CA ASP A 263 15.71 18.56 -25.57
C ASP A 263 14.17 18.55 -25.68
N GLY A 264 13.45 18.65 -24.56
CA GLY A 264 11.99 18.62 -24.49
C GLY A 264 11.38 17.22 -24.51
N SER A 265 12.20 16.16 -24.64
CA SER A 265 11.71 14.80 -24.55
C SER A 265 11.31 14.43 -23.11
N VAL A 266 10.38 13.47 -22.99
CA VAL A 266 9.87 12.98 -21.70
C VAL A 266 9.96 11.46 -21.64
N ALA A 267 10.71 10.95 -20.68
CA ALA A 267 10.74 9.53 -20.35
C ALA A 267 9.70 9.23 -19.26
N THR A 268 8.88 8.21 -19.45
CA THR A 268 7.74 7.92 -18.56
C THR A 268 7.87 6.53 -17.96
N ALA A 269 7.89 6.45 -16.64
CA ALA A 269 7.73 5.21 -15.89
C ALA A 269 6.32 5.13 -15.32
N ARG A 270 5.63 4.00 -15.55
CA ARG A 270 4.26 3.78 -15.08
C ARG A 270 4.26 2.92 -13.82
N PHE A 271 3.44 3.32 -12.86
CA PHE A 271 3.26 2.67 -11.57
C PHE A 271 1.77 2.48 -11.30
N GLU A 272 1.46 1.63 -10.34
CA GLU A 272 0.09 1.30 -9.93
C GLU A 272 -0.11 1.75 -8.49
N ALA A 273 -1.25 2.39 -8.21
CA ALA A 273 -1.61 2.77 -6.85
C ALA A 273 -1.63 1.53 -5.95
N GLY A 274 -2.31 0.46 -6.38
CA GLY A 274 -2.33 -0.79 -5.66
C GLY A 274 -2.68 -0.65 -4.19
N ASP A 275 -2.10 -1.53 -3.38
CA ASP A 275 -2.17 -1.52 -1.93
C ASP A 275 -1.08 -0.62 -1.31
N PHE A 276 -0.69 0.48 -1.96
CA PHE A 276 0.28 1.44 -1.44
C PHE A 276 -0.08 1.94 -0.03
N ALA A 277 -1.35 2.24 0.19
CA ALA A 277 -1.85 2.64 1.51
C ALA A 277 -1.64 1.55 2.59
N ALA A 278 -1.87 0.28 2.23
CA ALA A 278 -1.61 -0.84 3.14
C ALA A 278 -0.11 -1.00 3.43
N GLY A 279 0.74 -0.83 2.40
CA GLY A 279 2.19 -0.82 2.55
C GLY A 279 2.67 0.28 3.50
N ARG A 280 2.15 1.51 3.36
CA ARG A 280 2.45 2.61 4.28
C ARG A 280 2.01 2.32 5.73
N ALA A 281 0.83 1.75 5.92
CA ALA A 281 0.34 1.39 7.26
C ALA A 281 1.18 0.25 7.89
N PHE A 282 1.63 -0.72 7.09
CA PHE A 282 2.56 -1.74 7.58
C PHE A 282 3.91 -1.14 7.96
N MET A 283 4.38 -0.13 7.21
CA MET A 283 5.57 0.61 7.60
C MET A 283 5.37 1.34 8.93
N SER A 284 4.23 1.97 9.18
CA SER A 284 4.02 2.74 10.42
C SER A 284 4.02 1.89 11.70
N MET A 285 4.06 0.55 11.58
CA MET A 285 4.34 -0.35 12.70
C MET A 285 5.76 -0.18 13.27
N GLY A 286 6.63 0.55 12.59
CA GLY A 286 7.99 0.87 13.03
C GLY A 286 9.02 -0.20 12.64
N ALA A 287 10.27 0.06 13.05
CA ALA A 287 11.37 -0.87 12.89
C ALA A 287 11.14 -2.18 13.66
N LEU A 288 11.89 -3.22 13.29
CA LEU A 288 12.05 -4.44 14.07
C LEU A 288 13.35 -4.43 14.87
#